data_AF-W1YE66-F1
#
_entry.id   AF-W1YE66-F1
#
_cell.length_a   1.000
_cell.length_b   1.000
_cell.length_c   1.000
_cell.angle_alpha   90.00
_cell.angle_beta   90.00
_cell.angle_gamma   90.00
#
_symmetry.space_group_name_H-M   'P 1'
#
loop_
_entity.id
_entity.type
_entity.pdbx_description
1 polymer ?
#
loop_
_entity_poly.entity_id
_entity_poly.type
_entity_poly.pdbx_seq_one_letter_code
_entity_poly.pdbx_strand_id
1 'polypeptide(L)'
;MPKKQNSKEKILTIRVSQSQYEKICALADIREMNVTEYIRHTAIGNRIKPTIIEQIKESSEVSELFKKDNEALKSNNQALQHHIHQLEDEIDQLRQENDVFHHLLQHFDSTAFLNFNTYRDDRPLKNAIKRLKEQYKSK
;
A
#
# COMPACT_ATOMS: atom_id res chain seq x y z
N MET A 1 -13.32 27.68 -66.99
CA MET A 1 -12.16 28.01 -66.14
C MET A 1 -12.67 28.89 -64.98
N PRO A 2 -12.97 28.34 -63.79
CA PRO A 2 -13.42 29.18 -62.68
C PRO A 2 -12.19 29.92 -62.10
N LYS A 3 -12.30 31.25 -62.02
CA LYS A 3 -11.28 32.12 -61.41
C LYS A 3 -11.14 31.75 -59.94
N LYS A 4 -9.91 31.42 -59.52
CA LYS A 4 -9.54 31.25 -58.10
C LYS A 4 -10.03 32.48 -57.33
N GLN A 5 -10.95 32.27 -56.39
CA GLN A 5 -11.30 33.26 -55.39
C GLN A 5 -10.01 33.61 -54.64
N ASN A 6 -9.55 34.85 -54.76
CA ASN A 6 -8.55 35.38 -53.85
C ASN A 6 -9.18 35.33 -52.46
N SER A 7 -8.78 34.37 -51.63
CA SER A 7 -9.05 34.47 -50.20
C SER A 7 -8.49 35.82 -49.75
N LYS A 8 -9.27 36.58 -48.97
CA LYS A 8 -8.89 37.92 -48.50
C LYS A 8 -7.75 37.87 -47.47
N GLU A 9 -6.84 36.90 -47.59
CA GLU A 9 -5.71 36.69 -46.71
C GLU A 9 -4.71 37.84 -46.86
N LYS A 10 -4.24 38.32 -45.72
CA LYS A 10 -3.21 39.36 -45.63
C LYS A 10 -2.04 38.76 -44.86
N ILE A 11 -0.84 38.96 -45.39
CA ILE A 11 0.40 38.53 -44.73
C ILE A 11 0.88 39.69 -43.84
N LEU A 12 1.14 39.38 -42.57
CA LEU A 12 1.74 40.31 -41.61
C LEU A 12 3.17 39.85 -41.31
N THR A 13 4.14 40.71 -41.58
CA THR A 13 5.56 40.45 -41.29
C THR A 13 6.02 41.35 -40.15
N ILE A 14 6.66 40.77 -39.14
CA ILE A 14 7.16 41.48 -37.95
C ILE A 14 8.67 41.21 -37.84
N ARG A 15 9.45 42.27 -37.64
CA ARG A 15 10.87 42.16 -37.29
C ARG A 15 11.02 42.20 -35.77
N VAL A 16 11.75 41.24 -35.23
CA VAL A 16 12.05 41.11 -33.81
C VAL A 16 13.55 40.87 -33.63
N SER A 17 14.10 41.19 -32.45
CA SER A 17 15.45 40.78 -32.10
C SER A 17 15.52 39.26 -31.86
N GLN A 18 16.73 38.69 -31.91
CA GLN A 18 16.95 37.28 -31.61
C GLN A 18 16.42 36.90 -30.21
N SER A 19 16.70 37.74 -29.21
CA SER A 19 16.24 37.53 -27.83
C SER A 19 14.71 37.60 -27.67
N GLN A 20 14.03 38.40 -28.50
CA GLN A 20 12.57 38.45 -28.53
C GLN A 20 12.00 37.21 -29.20
N TYR A 21 12.63 36.74 -30.28
CA TYR A 21 12.20 35.53 -30.98
C TYR A 21 12.28 34.30 -30.06
N GLU A 22 13.38 34.11 -29.33
CA GLU A 22 13.54 33.01 -28.37
C GLU A 22 12.47 33.01 -27.28
N LYS A 23 12.13 34.19 -26.75
CA LYS A 23 11.04 34.34 -25.77
C LYS A 23 9.70 33.95 -26.36
N ILE A 24 9.43 34.31 -27.63
CA ILE A 24 8.19 33.94 -28.32
C ILE A 24 8.14 32.42 -28.51
N CYS A 25 9.24 31.78 -28.89
CA CYS A 25 9.33 30.32 -29.01
C CYS A 25 8.99 29.63 -27.69
N ALA A 26 9.66 30.01 -26.61
CA ALA A 26 9.41 29.41 -25.29
C ALA A 26 7.95 29.57 -24.82
N LEU A 27 7.33 30.73 -25.09
CA LEU A 27 5.93 30.98 -24.74
C LEU A 27 4.95 30.17 -25.60
N ALA A 28 5.30 29.90 -26.85
CA ALA A 28 4.53 29.03 -27.73
C ALA A 28 4.64 27.56 -27.29
N ASP A 29 5.85 27.12 -26.91
CA ASP A 29 6.13 25.76 -26.42
C ASP A 29 5.34 25.44 -25.14
N ILE A 30 5.32 26.37 -24.17
CA ILE A 30 4.54 26.23 -22.92
C ILE A 30 3.05 26.00 -23.19
N ARG A 31 2.55 26.45 -24.35
CA ARG A 31 1.14 26.36 -24.73
C ARG A 31 0.87 25.26 -25.75
N GLU A 32 1.88 24.48 -26.12
CA GLU A 32 1.80 23.44 -27.14
C GLU A 32 1.31 23.97 -28.51
N MET A 33 1.71 25.20 -28.87
CA MET A 33 1.30 25.87 -30.11
C MET A 33 2.51 26.19 -30.99
N ASN A 34 2.31 26.25 -32.31
CA ASN A 34 3.35 26.79 -33.19
C ASN A 34 3.50 28.31 -32.99
N VAL A 35 4.70 28.83 -33.22
CA VAL A 35 5.06 30.25 -33.03
C VAL A 35 4.09 31.20 -33.75
N THR A 36 3.73 30.88 -35.00
CA THR A 36 2.84 31.72 -35.81
C THR A 36 1.43 31.79 -35.23
N GLU A 37 0.93 30.67 -34.73
CA GLU A 37 -0.38 30.54 -34.12
C GLU A 37 -0.41 31.22 -32.75
N TYR A 38 0.62 31.03 -31.94
CA TYR A 38 0.80 31.75 -30.68
C TYR A 38 0.76 33.28 -30.88
N ILE A 39 1.51 33.80 -31.87
CA ILE A 39 1.52 35.23 -32.22
C ILE A 39 0.12 35.65 -32.67
N ARG A 40 -0.54 34.88 -33.53
CA ARG A 40 -1.88 35.17 -34.05
C ARG A 40 -2.90 35.27 -32.92
N HIS A 41 -2.94 34.29 -32.01
CA HIS A 41 -3.88 34.29 -30.88
C HIS A 41 -3.62 35.46 -29.92
N THR A 42 -2.35 35.73 -29.62
CA THR A 42 -1.96 36.84 -28.73
C THR A 42 -2.29 38.20 -29.35
N ALA A 43 -2.02 38.41 -30.64
CA ALA A 43 -2.24 39.67 -31.35
C ALA A 43 -3.72 39.99 -31.60
N ILE A 44 -4.56 38.97 -31.82
CA ILE A 44 -6.02 39.15 -32.05
C ILE A 44 -6.76 39.50 -30.74
N GLY A 45 -6.07 39.58 -29.60
CA GLY A 45 -6.67 39.98 -28.33
C GLY A 45 -7.50 38.89 -27.65
N ASN A 46 -7.50 37.68 -28.21
CA ASN A 46 -7.92 36.49 -27.49
C ASN A 46 -6.86 36.22 -26.43
N ARG A 47 -7.04 36.83 -25.24
CA ARG A 47 -6.26 36.54 -24.04
C ARG A 47 -6.28 35.02 -23.87
N ILE A 48 -5.23 34.34 -24.33
CA ILE A 48 -4.99 32.97 -23.93
C ILE A 48 -4.86 33.07 -22.42
N LYS A 49 -5.91 32.63 -21.70
CA LYS A 49 -5.84 32.48 -20.26
C LYS A 49 -4.59 31.63 -20.02
N PRO A 50 -3.60 32.10 -19.25
CA PRO A 50 -2.56 31.19 -18.80
C PRO A 50 -3.29 30.05 -18.09
N THR A 51 -3.18 28.85 -18.62
CA THR A 51 -3.52 27.66 -17.85
C THR A 51 -2.52 27.69 -16.70
N ILE A 52 -2.98 28.12 -15.53
CA ILE A 52 -2.24 27.96 -14.30
C ILE A 52 -2.27 26.46 -14.06
N ILE A 53 -1.26 25.76 -14.57
CA ILE A 53 -0.94 24.44 -14.04
C ILE A 53 -0.37 24.75 -12.67
N GLU A 54 -1.22 24.71 -11.65
CA GLU A 54 -0.73 24.51 -10.30
C GLU A 54 0.04 23.20 -10.36
N GLN A 55 1.37 23.30 -10.54
CA GLN A 55 2.23 22.24 -10.08
C GLN A 55 1.91 22.16 -8.60
N ILE A 56 1.08 21.17 -8.25
CA ILE A 56 1.01 20.68 -6.89
C ILE A 56 2.45 20.30 -6.61
N LYS A 57 3.20 21.24 -6.00
CA LYS A 57 4.34 20.87 -5.19
C LYS A 57 3.71 19.89 -4.22
N GLU A 58 3.87 18.59 -4.48
CA GLU A 58 3.80 17.60 -3.43
C GLU A 58 4.60 18.22 -2.31
N SER A 59 3.92 18.76 -1.29
CA SER A 59 4.62 19.44 -0.23
C SER A 59 5.51 18.34 0.35
N SER A 60 6.82 18.56 0.36
CA SER A 60 7.74 17.49 0.77
C SER A 60 7.38 17.00 2.17
N GLU A 61 6.78 17.86 2.98
CA GLU A 61 6.16 17.58 4.27
C GLU A 61 5.07 16.51 4.23
N VAL A 62 4.13 16.57 3.27
CA VAL A 62 3.08 15.56 3.11
C VAL A 62 3.67 14.23 2.64
N SER A 63 4.66 14.26 1.72
CA SER A 63 5.36 13.06 1.26
C SER A 63 6.17 12.40 2.40
N GLU A 64 6.84 13.19 3.23
CA GLU A 64 7.57 12.70 4.40
C GLU A 64 6.64 12.15 5.47
N LEU A 65 5.49 12.79 5.71
CA LEU A 65 4.47 12.29 6.63
C LEU A 65 3.94 10.93 6.19
N PHE A 66 3.60 10.78 4.89
CA PHE A 66 3.14 9.49 4.36
C PHE A 66 4.20 8.39 4.45
N LYS A 67 5.48 8.72 4.26
CA LYS A 67 6.58 7.75 4.45
C LYS A 67 6.67 7.30 5.90
N LYS A 68 6.61 8.25 6.84
CA LYS A 68 6.67 7.97 8.28
C LYS A 68 5.48 7.12 8.73
N ASP A 69 4.27 7.45 8.29
CA ASP A 69 3.07 6.68 8.61
C ASP A 69 3.15 5.26 8.03
N ASN A 70 3.66 5.12 6.80
CA ASN A 70 3.84 3.81 6.18
C ASN A 70 4.90 2.96 6.92
N GLU A 71 5.98 3.56 7.40
CA GLU A 71 6.99 2.87 8.23
C GLU A 71 6.39 2.44 9.59
N ALA A 72 5.64 3.32 10.24
CA ALA A 72 4.94 2.99 11.49
C ALA A 72 3.93 1.85 11.29
N LEU A 73 3.15 1.88 10.20
CA LEU A 73 2.21 0.82 9.86
C LEU A 73 2.92 -0.52 9.58
N LYS A 74 4.06 -0.50 8.91
CA LYS A 74 4.87 -1.72 8.70
C LYS A 74 5.38 -2.30 10.01
N SER A 75 5.90 -1.45 10.90
CA SER A 75 6.37 -1.88 12.22
C SER A 75 5.24 -2.47 13.06
N ASN A 76 4.07 -1.81 13.08
CA ASN A 76 2.89 -2.32 13.77
C ASN A 76 2.42 -3.66 13.20
N ASN A 77 2.39 -3.81 11.87
CA ASN A 77 2.02 -5.07 11.24
C ASN A 77 3.00 -6.20 11.59
N GLN A 78 4.30 -5.93 11.64
CA GLN A 78 5.29 -6.92 12.07
C GLN A 78 5.09 -7.33 13.54
N ALA A 79 4.83 -6.37 14.43
CA ALA A 79 4.54 -6.65 15.83
C ALA A 79 3.27 -7.49 16.00
N LEU A 80 2.21 -7.17 15.24
CA LEU A 80 0.97 -7.95 15.22
C LEU A 80 1.20 -9.37 14.69
N GLN A 81 1.97 -9.54 13.62
CA GLN A 81 2.31 -10.87 13.09
C GLN A 81 3.06 -11.72 14.12
N HIS A 82 4.03 -11.12 14.82
CA HIS A 82 4.75 -11.81 15.88
C HIS A 82 3.82 -12.21 17.02
N HIS A 83 2.91 -11.32 17.41
CA HIS A 83 1.94 -11.61 18.47
C HIS A 83 0.95 -12.71 18.06
N ILE A 84 0.47 -12.70 16.81
CA ILE A 84 -0.37 -13.78 16.27
C ILE A 84 0.37 -15.11 16.36
N HIS A 85 1.64 -15.16 15.93
CA HIS A 85 2.42 -16.39 15.99
C HIS A 85 2.60 -16.93 17.41
N GLN A 86 2.84 -16.04 18.39
CA GLN A 86 2.89 -16.42 19.81
C GLN A 86 1.58 -17.01 20.31
N LEU A 87 0.44 -16.42 19.91
CA LEU A 87 -0.88 -16.92 20.30
C LEU A 87 -1.19 -18.26 19.61
N GLU A 88 -0.77 -18.45 18.37
CA GLU A 88 -0.89 -19.74 17.67
C GLU A 88 -0.12 -20.83 18.42
N ASP A 89 1.12 -20.56 18.82
CA ASP A 89 1.93 -21.50 19.62
C ASP A 89 1.28 -21.83 20.97
N GLU A 90 0.68 -20.84 21.63
CA GLU A 90 -0.05 -21.04 22.89
C GLU A 90 -1.32 -21.89 22.70
N ILE A 91 -2.07 -21.63 21.63
CA ILE A 91 -3.25 -22.43 21.27
C ILE A 91 -2.86 -23.88 20.97
N ASP A 92 -1.76 -24.11 20.26
CA ASP A 92 -1.29 -25.44 19.93
C ASP A 92 -0.80 -26.21 21.18
N GLN A 93 -0.16 -25.52 22.13
CA GLN A 93 0.14 -26.09 23.45
C GLN A 93 -1.14 -26.50 24.19
N LEU A 94 -2.12 -25.60 24.26
CA LEU A 94 -3.40 -25.89 24.91
C LEU A 94 -4.15 -27.04 24.24
N ARG A 95 -4.09 -27.15 22.91
CA ARG A 95 -4.67 -28.28 22.16
C ARG A 95 -4.02 -29.60 22.54
N GLN A 96 -2.69 -29.65 22.59
CA GLN A 96 -1.96 -30.85 23.03
C GLN A 96 -2.31 -31.26 24.45
N GLU A 97 -2.43 -30.30 25.37
CA GLU A 97 -2.87 -30.56 26.74
C GLU A 97 -4.29 -31.11 26.79
N ASN A 98 -5.18 -30.53 25.98
CA ASN A 98 -6.57 -30.93 25.91
C ASN A 98 -6.72 -32.34 25.32
N ASP A 99 -5.91 -32.71 24.33
CA ASP A 99 -5.88 -34.06 23.75
C ASP A 99 -5.46 -35.09 24.80
N VAL A 100 -4.45 -34.77 25.61
CA VAL A 100 -4.02 -35.64 26.73
C VAL A 100 -5.13 -35.76 27.78
N PHE A 101 -5.85 -34.69 28.07
CA PHE A 101 -7.00 -34.72 28.98
C PHE A 101 -8.15 -35.57 28.43
N HIS A 102 -8.51 -35.40 27.16
CA HIS A 102 -9.54 -36.22 26.50
C HIS A 102 -9.16 -37.70 26.50
N HIS A 103 -7.90 -38.01 26.23
CA HIS A 103 -7.38 -39.38 26.29
C HIS A 103 -7.52 -39.94 27.72
N LEU A 104 -7.16 -39.15 28.75
CA LEU A 104 -7.35 -39.56 30.13
C LEU A 104 -8.83 -39.83 30.47
N LEU A 105 -9.75 -39.01 29.98
CA LEU A 105 -11.19 -39.19 30.19
C LEU A 105 -11.73 -40.51 29.61
N GLN A 106 -11.08 -41.09 28.59
CA GLN A 106 -11.49 -42.40 28.05
C GLN A 106 -11.33 -43.54 29.06
N HIS A 107 -10.54 -43.34 30.12
CA HIS A 107 -10.41 -44.32 31.21
C HIS A 107 -11.41 -44.11 32.34
N PHE A 108 -12.29 -43.11 32.26
CA PHE A 108 -13.35 -42.92 33.24
C PHE A 108 -14.66 -43.54 32.76
N ASP A 109 -15.29 -44.31 33.64
CA ASP A 109 -16.62 -44.86 33.38
C ASP A 109 -17.69 -43.75 33.53
N SER A 110 -18.93 -44.04 33.11
CA SER A 110 -20.06 -43.10 33.17
C SER A 110 -20.37 -42.57 34.58
N THR A 111 -19.92 -43.27 35.61
CA THR A 111 -20.01 -42.89 37.03
C THR A 111 -18.81 -42.05 37.51
N ALA A 112 -17.95 -41.59 36.61
CA ALA A 112 -16.73 -40.83 36.90
C ALA A 112 -15.69 -41.57 37.77
N PHE A 113 -15.69 -42.90 37.73
CA PHE A 113 -14.65 -43.72 38.35
C PHE A 113 -13.58 -44.09 37.32
N LEU A 114 -12.31 -43.97 37.71
CA LEU A 114 -11.18 -44.33 36.87
C LEU A 114 -11.02 -45.86 36.80
N ASN A 115 -11.05 -46.40 35.59
CA ASN A 115 -10.71 -47.79 35.32
C ASN A 115 -9.18 -47.97 35.38
N PHE A 116 -8.72 -48.47 36.52
CA PHE A 116 -7.29 -48.69 36.77
C PHE A 116 -6.67 -49.74 35.85
N ASN A 117 -7.44 -50.71 35.35
CA ASN A 117 -6.89 -51.74 34.48
C ASN A 117 -6.49 -51.14 33.13
N THR A 118 -7.39 -50.38 32.50
CA THR A 118 -7.11 -49.71 31.22
C THR A 118 -6.07 -48.61 31.36
N TYR A 119 -6.16 -47.78 32.40
CA TYR A 119 -5.18 -46.72 32.64
C TYR A 119 -3.79 -47.27 32.97
N ARG A 120 -3.70 -48.43 33.65
CA ARG A 120 -2.41 -49.01 34.05
C ARG A 120 -1.56 -49.39 32.84
N ASP A 121 -2.17 -49.87 31.78
CA ASP A 121 -1.45 -50.37 30.61
C ASP A 121 -1.16 -49.28 29.56
N ASP A 122 -1.82 -48.12 29.66
CA ASP A 122 -1.61 -46.98 28.75
C ASP A 122 -0.30 -46.21 29.07
N ARG A 123 0.81 -46.75 28.56
CA ARG A 123 2.12 -46.09 28.66
C ARG A 123 2.21 -44.78 27.86
N PRO A 124 1.66 -44.67 26.64
CA PRO A 124 1.64 -43.41 25.89
C PRO A 124 1.04 -42.25 26.68
N LEU A 125 -0.15 -42.45 27.27
CA LEU A 125 -0.83 -41.44 28.08
C LEU A 125 -0.01 -41.03 29.29
N LYS A 126 0.55 -42.00 30.02
CA LYS A 126 1.39 -41.71 31.20
C LYS A 126 2.63 -40.90 30.84
N ASN A 127 3.26 -41.20 29.72
CA ASN A 127 4.42 -40.46 29.25
C ASN A 127 4.03 -39.03 28.83
N ALA A 128 2.87 -38.86 28.20
CA ALA A 128 2.35 -37.53 27.85
C ALA A 128 2.04 -36.69 29.10
N ILE A 129 1.32 -37.26 30.08
CA ILE A 129 1.04 -36.62 31.39
C ILE A 129 2.35 -36.27 32.11
N LYS A 130 3.35 -37.16 32.09
CA LYS A 130 4.66 -36.89 32.70
C LYS A 130 5.36 -35.71 32.05
N ARG A 131 5.38 -35.63 30.71
CA ARG A 131 5.97 -34.51 29.96
C ARG A 131 5.26 -33.19 30.26
N LEU A 132 3.93 -33.16 30.28
CA LEU A 132 3.17 -31.97 30.67
C LEU A 132 3.53 -31.54 32.09
N LYS A 133 3.58 -32.48 33.04
CA LYS A 133 3.96 -32.19 34.43
C LYS A 133 5.38 -31.62 34.55
N GLU A 134 6.32 -32.05 33.73
CA GLU A 134 7.69 -31.51 33.68
C GLU A 134 7.73 -30.10 33.10
N GLN A 135 6.92 -29.82 32.06
CA GLN A 135 6.77 -28.48 31.48
C GLN A 135 6.22 -27.49 32.52
N TYR A 136 5.18 -27.86 33.27
CA TYR A 136 4.59 -27.03 34.32
C TYR A 136 5.50 -26.79 35.54
N LYS A 137 6.48 -27.67 35.79
CA LYS A 137 7.49 -27.46 36.84
C LYS A 137 8.62 -26.52 36.43
N SER A 138 8.79 -26.31 35.12
CA SER A 138 9.90 -25.53 34.55
C SER A 138 9.50 -24.10 34.21
N LYS A 139 8.20 -23.76 34.30
CA LYS A 139 7.67 -22.40 34.27
C LYS A 139 7.62 -21.82 35.69
#